data_AF-A0A2P5VKF5-F1
#
_entry.id   AF-A0A2P5VKF5-F1
#
_cell.length_a   1.000
_cell.length_b   1.000
_cell.length_c   1.000
_cell.angle_alpha   90.00
_cell.angle_beta   90.00
_cell.angle_gamma   90.00
#
_symmetry.space_group_name_H-M   'P 1'
#
loop_
_entity.id
_entity.type
_entity.pdbx_description
1 polymer ?
#
loop_
_entity_poly.entity_id
_entity_poly.type
_entity_poly.pdbx_seq_one_letter_code
_entity_poly.pdbx_strand_id
1 'polypeptide(L)' 'MGSEGYLITQFISLRTNQREDEWGGSLENRLRLPIEV' A
#
# COMPACT_ATOMS: atom_id res chain seq x y z
N MET A 1 -17.38 0.13 -9.95
CA MET A 1 -16.68 -0.96 -9.23
C MET A 1 -15.26 -0.50 -8.89
N GLY A 2 -15.10 0.38 -7.89
CA GLY A 2 -13.79 0.97 -7.53
C GLY A 2 -13.62 1.19 -6.03
N SER A 3 -14.42 0.49 -5.21
CA SER A 3 -14.61 0.81 -3.78
C SER A 3 -14.26 -0.35 -2.84
N GLU A 4 -13.94 -1.54 -3.34
CA GLU A 4 -13.77 -2.74 -2.50
C GLU A 4 -12.29 -3.00 -2.16
N GLY A 5 -11.67 -2.09 -1.39
CA GLY A 5 -10.35 -2.34 -0.79
C GLY A 5 -9.15 -2.32 -1.74
N TYR A 6 -9.35 -2.10 -3.04
CA TYR A 6 -8.28 -2.13 -4.04
C TYR A 6 -7.12 -1.19 -3.73
N LEU A 7 -7.38 0.01 -3.22
CA LEU A 7 -6.32 0.97 -2.91
C LEU A 7 -5.41 0.47 -1.78
N ILE A 8 -6.00 0.00 -0.67
CA ILE A 8 -5.22 -0.51 0.46
C ILE A 8 -4.49 -1.80 0.06
N THR A 9 -5.16 -2.72 -0.66
CA THR A 9 -4.51 -3.94 -1.16
C THR A 9 -3.38 -3.63 -2.14
N GLN A 10 -3.53 -2.59 -2.98
CA GLN A 10 -2.48 -2.14 -3.89
C GLN A 10 -1.26 -1.63 -3.14
N PHE A 11 -1.43 -0.94 -2.01
CA PHE A 11 -0.34 -0.49 -1.17
C PHE A 11 0.36 -1.64 -0.43
N ILE A 12 -0.40 -2.62 0.09
CA ILE A 12 0.12 -3.74 0.88
C ILE A 12 0.85 -4.79 0.02
N SER A 13 0.47 -4.97 -1.24
CA SER A 13 1.05 -6.03 -2.09
C SER A 13 2.38 -5.61 -2.73
N LEU A 14 3.41 -6.48 -2.62
CA LEU A 14 4.73 -6.25 -3.24
C LEU A 14 4.66 -6.23 -4.76
N ARG A 15 3.68 -6.94 -5.32
CA ARG A 15 3.52 -7.05 -6.78
C ARG A 15 3.03 -5.74 -7.39
N THR A 16 2.22 -4.99 -6.65
CA THR A 16 1.56 -3.77 -7.11
C THR A 16 2.23 -2.50 -6.59
N ASN A 17 2.77 -2.52 -5.36
CA ASN A 17 3.53 -1.40 -4.80
C ASN A 17 5.03 -1.61 -5.01
N GLN A 18 5.53 -1.07 -6.12
CA GLN A 18 6.95 -1.06 -6.49
C GLN A 18 7.59 0.31 -6.20
N ARG A 19 7.01 1.10 -5.30
CA ARG A 19 7.57 2.40 -4.92
C ARG A 19 8.81 2.16 -4.04
N GLU A 20 9.78 3.05 -4.16
CA GLU A 20 11.01 3.06 -3.35
C GLU A 20 11.04 4.23 -2.35
N ASP A 21 9.91 4.91 -2.18
CA ASP A 21 9.74 6.00 -1.22
C ASP A 21 9.15 5.52 0.12
N GLU A 22 8.82 6.47 1.00
CA GLU A 22 8.28 6.18 2.34
C GLU A 22 6.91 5.47 2.35
N TRP A 23 6.29 5.29 1.19
CA TRP A 23 5.02 4.59 1.00
C TRP A 23 5.19 3.22 0.33
N GLY A 24 6.43 2.80 0.05
CA GLY A 24 6.77 1.56 -0.62
C GLY A 24 8.04 0.90 -0.08
N GLY A 25 8.45 -0.20 -0.74
CA GLY A 25 9.60 -0.99 -0.34
C GLY A 25 9.30 -1.86 0.88
N SER A 26 9.66 -1.40 2.08
CA SER A 26 9.49 -2.17 3.32
C SER A 26 8.02 -2.44 3.62
N LEU A 27 7.75 -3.46 4.44
CA LEU A 27 6.38 -3.74 4.88
C LEU A 27 5.80 -2.58 5.70
N GLU A 28 6.60 -1.96 6.57
CA GLU A 28 6.19 -0.84 7.43
C GLU A 28 5.72 0.36 6.60
N ASN A 29 6.48 0.73 5.55
CA ASN A 29 6.11 1.82 4.64
C ASN A 29 4.80 1.53 3.89
N ARG A 30 4.59 0.27 3.50
CA ARG A 30 3.40 -0.18 2.78
C ARG A 30 2.15 -0.30 3.65
N LEU A 31 2.34 -0.46 4.95
CA LEU A 31 1.27 -0.44 5.95
C LEU A 31 0.96 0.97 6.48
N ARG A 32 1.75 1.98 6.11
CA ARG A 32 1.53 3.36 6.55
C ARG A 32 0.14 3.88 6.16
N LEU A 33 -0.29 3.63 4.93
CA LEU A 33 -1.60 4.06 4.43
C LEU A 33 -2.80 3.47 5.20
N PRO A 34 -2.92 2.16 5.46
CA PRO A 34 -4.01 1.62 6.26
C PRO A 34 -3.95 1.92 7.76
N ILE A 35 -2.78 2.30 8.30
CA ILE A 35 -2.62 2.59 9.74
C ILE A 35 -2.90 4.07 10.06
N GLU A 36 -2.58 5.00 9.15
CA GLU A 36 -2.79 6.44 9.36
C GLU A 36 -4.22 6.93 9.04
N VAL A 37 -5.04 6.14 8.33
CA VAL A 37 -6.44 6.48 7.95
C VAL A 37 -7.45 6.07 9.01
#